data_AF-A0A4R9J599-F1
#
_entry.id   AF-A0A4R9J599-F1
#
_cell.length_a   1.000
_cell.length_b   1.000
_cell.length_c   1.000
_cell.angle_alpha   90.00
_cell.angle_beta   90.00
_cell.angle_gamma   90.00
#
_symmetry.space_group_name_H-M   'P 1'
#
loop_
_entity.id
_entity.type
_entity.pdbx_description
1 polymer ?
#
loop_
_entity_poly.entity_id
_entity_poly.type
_entity_poly.pdbx_seq_one_letter_code
_entity_poly.pdbx_strand_id
1 'polypeptide(L)'
;MNEKDILDKYLSNDCKIDTEIETKLIDAAFRNSFYNLVPNFPPRNYQNILIFLFELEIKDRNGELRDNDKYRGEYFENIYLCGFLLSKVGDPKDVFTIWKAHRMDMDIGYLDAHYFIGAGLSKTIRYLESSADEISKEIREYILEELTDENAENFNIKKWERGMLEYHRG
;
A
#
# COMPACT_ATOMS: atom_id res chain seq x y z
N MET A 1 22.23 6.86 -8.75
CA MET A 1 21.79 6.23 -7.50
C MET A 1 20.71 5.24 -7.87
N ASN A 2 20.96 3.97 -7.60
CA ASN A 2 20.03 2.87 -7.86
C ASN A 2 19.05 2.70 -6.68
N GLU A 3 18.13 1.75 -6.79
CA GLU A 3 17.08 1.46 -5.80
C GLU A 3 17.67 1.03 -4.45
N LYS A 4 18.76 0.26 -4.48
CA LYS A 4 19.45 -0.21 -3.27
C LYS A 4 20.12 0.93 -2.53
N ASP A 5 20.77 1.84 -3.25
CA ASP A 5 21.39 3.03 -2.66
C ASP A 5 20.33 3.91 -1.96
N ILE A 6 19.15 4.08 -2.58
CA ILE A 6 18.02 4.79 -1.96
C ILE A 6 17.53 4.07 -0.70
N LEU A 7 17.45 2.74 -0.75
CA LEU A 7 17.02 1.93 0.38
C LEU A 7 18.00 2.06 1.55
N ASP A 8 19.30 1.91 1.29
CA ASP A 8 20.36 2.00 2.29
C ASP A 8 20.40 3.40 2.92
N LYS A 9 20.19 4.44 2.09
CA LYS A 9 20.05 5.82 2.58
C LYS A 9 18.82 6.00 3.48
N TYR A 10 17.66 5.51 3.06
CA TYR A 10 16.43 5.58 3.85
C TYR A 10 16.57 4.85 5.19
N LEU A 11 17.18 3.66 5.21
CA LEU A 11 17.43 2.89 6.42
C LEU A 11 18.45 3.56 7.36
N SER A 12 19.49 4.18 6.81
CA SER A 12 20.49 4.93 7.61
C SER A 12 19.98 6.29 8.11
N ASN A 13 18.88 6.79 7.56
CA ASN A 13 18.22 8.04 7.94
C ASN A 13 16.99 7.81 8.83
N ASP A 14 17.04 6.86 9.75
CA ASP A 14 15.94 6.53 10.68
C ASP A 14 14.58 6.28 9.99
N CYS A 15 14.59 5.68 8.80
CA CYS A 15 13.39 5.42 8.01
C CYS A 15 12.60 6.71 7.66
N LYS A 16 13.32 7.82 7.44
CA LYS A 16 12.75 9.11 7.00
C LYS A 16 13.02 9.36 5.53
N ILE A 17 11.99 9.86 4.87
CA ILE A 17 12.05 10.29 3.46
C ILE A 17 12.54 11.73 3.44
N ASP A 18 13.72 11.95 2.86
CA ASP A 18 14.23 13.29 2.56
C ASP A 18 13.91 13.69 1.11
N THR A 19 14.23 14.92 0.75
CA THR A 19 13.95 15.47 -0.59
C THR A 19 14.64 14.69 -1.72
N GLU A 20 15.79 14.07 -1.46
CA GLU A 20 16.51 13.30 -2.47
C GLU A 20 15.79 11.96 -2.74
N ILE A 21 15.38 11.27 -1.66
CA ILE A 21 14.57 10.05 -1.75
C ILE A 21 13.25 10.35 -2.47
N GLU A 22 12.53 11.38 -2.02
CA GLU A 22 11.28 11.83 -2.66
C GLU A 22 11.48 12.08 -4.15
N THR A 23 12.49 12.87 -4.54
CA THR A 23 12.77 13.19 -5.95
C THR A 23 12.99 11.93 -6.81
N LYS A 24 13.57 10.88 -6.24
CA LYS A 24 13.76 9.59 -6.95
C LYS A 24 12.47 8.80 -7.02
N LEU A 25 11.73 8.70 -5.92
CA LEU A 25 10.45 8.00 -5.88
C LEU A 25 9.35 8.72 -6.68
N ILE A 26 9.52 9.97 -7.08
CA ILE A 26 8.60 10.66 -8.00
C ILE A 26 8.69 10.07 -9.42
N ASP A 27 9.86 9.55 -9.83
CA ASP A 27 10.03 8.96 -11.16
C ASP A 27 9.31 7.60 -11.27
N ALA A 28 8.38 7.47 -12.22
CA ALA A 28 7.50 6.30 -12.30
C ALA A 28 8.26 4.99 -12.61
N ALA A 29 9.27 5.06 -13.48
CA ALA A 29 10.10 3.90 -13.80
C ALA A 29 10.94 3.47 -12.59
N PHE A 30 11.48 4.44 -11.84
CA PHE A 30 12.20 4.18 -10.59
C PHE A 30 11.29 3.61 -9.50
N ARG A 31 10.05 4.10 -9.33
CA ARG A 31 9.10 3.47 -8.38
C ARG A 31 8.82 2.02 -8.74
N ASN A 32 8.58 1.77 -10.02
CA ASN A 32 8.27 0.43 -10.50
C ASN A 32 9.41 -0.56 -10.22
N SER A 33 10.66 -0.16 -10.47
CA SER A 33 11.82 -0.99 -10.10
C SER A 33 11.98 -1.11 -8.59
N PHE A 34 11.66 -0.07 -7.82
CA PHE A 34 11.70 -0.08 -6.37
C PHE A 34 10.74 -1.10 -5.75
N TYR A 35 9.51 -1.23 -6.28
CA TYR A 35 8.55 -2.25 -5.79
C TYR A 35 9.06 -3.69 -5.96
N ASN A 36 9.94 -3.95 -6.93
CA ASN A 36 10.56 -5.27 -7.10
C ASN A 36 11.64 -5.56 -6.04
N LEU A 37 12.24 -4.52 -5.47
CA LEU A 37 13.28 -4.62 -4.45
C LEU A 37 12.69 -4.85 -3.05
N VAL A 38 11.64 -4.08 -2.69
CA VAL A 38 11.05 -4.02 -1.33
C VAL A 38 10.68 -5.39 -0.73
N PRO A 39 10.07 -6.35 -1.47
CA PRO A 39 9.68 -7.64 -0.91
C PRO A 39 10.82 -8.48 -0.33
N ASN A 40 12.08 -8.15 -0.65
CA ASN A 40 13.25 -8.88 -0.17
C ASN A 40 13.71 -8.46 1.24
N PHE A 41 12.99 -7.54 1.88
CA PHE A 41 13.39 -6.98 3.17
C PHE A 41 12.24 -7.02 4.19
N PRO A 42 12.53 -6.87 5.51
CA PRO A 42 11.51 -6.91 6.55
C PRO A 42 10.45 -5.78 6.37
N PRO A 43 9.14 -6.10 6.32
CA PRO A 43 8.09 -5.12 5.98
C PRO A 43 8.09 -3.85 6.85
N ARG A 44 8.32 -3.99 8.17
CA ARG A 44 8.28 -2.88 9.12
C ARG A 44 9.27 -1.76 8.83
N ASN A 45 10.41 -2.07 8.21
CA ASN A 45 11.40 -1.04 7.95
C ASN A 45 10.93 -0.06 6.87
N TYR A 46 10.01 -0.45 5.99
CA TYR A 46 9.61 0.32 4.80
C TYR A 46 8.19 0.88 4.88
N GLN A 47 7.51 0.76 6.02
CA GLN A 47 6.14 1.26 6.15
C GLN A 47 5.99 2.72 5.71
N ASN A 48 6.87 3.62 6.17
CA ASN A 48 6.80 5.04 5.80
C ASN A 48 7.00 5.25 4.29
N ILE A 49 7.92 4.51 3.67
CA ILE A 49 8.15 4.60 2.22
C ILE A 49 6.98 4.05 1.43
N LEU A 50 6.34 2.97 1.91
CA LEU A 50 5.17 2.37 1.29
C LEU A 50 3.95 3.28 1.40
N ILE A 51 3.74 3.94 2.56
CA ILE A 51 2.68 4.94 2.71
C ILE A 51 2.89 6.09 1.72
N PHE A 52 4.12 6.60 1.64
CA PHE A 52 4.46 7.67 0.69
C PHE A 52 4.25 7.25 -0.77
N LEU A 53 4.72 6.06 -1.14
CA LEU A 53 4.53 5.49 -2.47
C LEU A 53 3.04 5.34 -2.81
N PHE A 54 2.23 4.84 -1.88
CA PHE A 54 0.79 4.69 -2.07
C PHE A 54 0.09 6.03 -2.30
N GLU A 55 0.47 7.07 -1.56
CA GLU A 55 -0.02 8.44 -1.79
C GLU A 55 0.43 9.00 -3.16
N LEU A 56 1.60 8.62 -3.67
CA LEU A 56 2.00 8.94 -5.04
C LEU A 56 1.14 8.21 -6.09
N GLU A 57 0.84 6.92 -5.89
CA GLU A 57 -0.04 6.19 -6.81
C GLU A 57 -1.46 6.79 -6.84
N ILE A 58 -1.94 7.22 -5.67
CA ILE A 58 -3.21 7.95 -5.52
C ILE A 58 -3.20 9.24 -6.37
N LYS A 59 -2.18 10.07 -6.20
CA LYS A 59 -2.04 11.34 -6.93
C LYS A 59 -1.90 11.15 -8.43
N ASP A 60 -1.14 10.13 -8.86
CA ASP A 60 -0.97 9.80 -10.28
C ASP A 60 -2.33 9.48 -10.93
N ARG A 61 -3.12 8.65 -10.22
CA ARG A 61 -4.44 8.23 -10.69
C ARG A 61 -5.44 9.38 -10.78
N ASN A 62 -5.43 10.30 -9.81
CA ASN A 62 -6.20 11.54 -9.86
C ASN A 62 -5.74 12.53 -10.94
N GLY A 63 -4.63 12.24 -11.62
CA GLY A 63 -4.06 13.10 -12.64
C GLY A 63 -3.28 14.29 -12.08
N GLU A 64 -3.07 14.36 -10.77
CA GLU A 64 -2.32 15.44 -10.10
C GLU A 64 -0.84 15.46 -10.49
N LEU A 65 -0.34 14.39 -11.10
CA LEU A 65 1.06 14.23 -11.51
C LEU A 65 1.26 14.29 -13.03
N ARG A 66 0.19 14.41 -13.83
CA ARG A 66 0.22 14.32 -15.31
C ARG A 66 1.03 15.43 -16.01
N ASP A 67 1.24 16.57 -15.35
CA ASP A 67 2.05 17.68 -15.89
C ASP A 67 3.57 17.45 -15.75
N ASN A 68 3.97 16.35 -15.11
CA ASN A 68 5.37 16.02 -14.92
C ASN A 68 5.72 14.84 -15.83
N ASP A 69 6.55 15.08 -16.86
CA ASP A 69 6.98 14.10 -17.86
C ASP A 69 7.58 12.81 -17.27
N LYS A 70 7.97 12.82 -16.00
CA LYS A 70 8.47 11.66 -15.24
C LYS A 70 7.36 10.72 -14.74
N TYR A 71 6.09 11.11 -14.87
CA TYR A 71 4.89 10.35 -14.53
C TYR A 71 4.14 9.96 -15.80
N ARG A 72 4.65 8.96 -16.52
CA ARG A 72 3.87 8.31 -17.57
C ARG A 72 3.12 7.14 -16.96
N GLY A 73 1.80 7.13 -17.13
CA GLY A 73 0.85 6.15 -16.57
C GLY A 73 0.98 4.72 -17.11
N GLU A 74 2.19 4.24 -17.36
CA GLU A 74 2.49 2.89 -17.83
C GLU A 74 2.36 1.85 -16.69
N TYR A 75 2.29 2.29 -15.43
CA TYR A 75 2.30 1.42 -14.25
C TYR A 75 1.04 1.52 -13.37
N PHE A 76 -0.14 1.52 -14.00
CA PHE A 76 -1.43 1.70 -13.31
C PHE A 76 -1.74 0.63 -12.23
N GLU A 77 -1.15 -0.56 -12.31
CA GLU A 77 -1.33 -1.66 -11.34
C GLU A 77 -0.52 -1.46 -10.05
N ASN A 78 0.43 -0.51 -10.02
CA ASN A 78 1.32 -0.30 -8.88
C ASN A 78 0.58 0.06 -7.58
N ILE A 79 -0.62 0.64 -7.68
CA ILE A 79 -1.46 0.93 -6.51
C ILE A 79 -1.86 -0.37 -5.77
N TYR A 80 -2.15 -1.45 -6.49
CA TYR A 80 -2.51 -2.73 -5.87
C TYR A 80 -1.29 -3.42 -5.29
N LEU A 81 -0.16 -3.38 -5.98
CA LEU A 81 1.11 -3.90 -5.45
C LEU A 81 1.52 -3.15 -4.17
N CYS A 82 1.44 -1.83 -4.16
CA CYS A 82 1.78 -1.03 -2.99
C CYS A 82 0.80 -1.26 -1.83
N GLY A 83 -0.51 -1.35 -2.11
CA GLY A 83 -1.51 -1.70 -1.11
C GLY A 83 -1.26 -3.08 -0.51
N PHE A 84 -0.87 -4.05 -1.34
CA PHE A 84 -0.51 -5.39 -0.91
C PHE A 84 0.72 -5.34 0.02
N LEU A 85 1.78 -4.62 -0.36
CA LEU A 85 2.97 -4.47 0.46
C LEU A 85 2.69 -3.78 1.80
N LEU A 86 1.81 -2.77 1.82
CA LEU A 86 1.31 -2.16 3.06
C LEU A 86 0.58 -3.17 3.93
N SER A 87 -0.31 -4.00 3.36
CA SER A 87 -0.99 -5.05 4.13
C SER A 87 0.02 -6.00 4.80
N LYS A 88 1.16 -6.29 4.16
CA LYS A 88 2.21 -7.15 4.75
C LYS A 88 2.94 -6.52 5.93
N VAL A 89 2.89 -5.19 6.09
CA VAL A 89 3.44 -4.51 7.28
C VAL A 89 2.65 -4.93 8.53
N GLY A 90 1.34 -5.11 8.40
CA GLY A 90 0.47 -5.58 9.48
C GLY A 90 0.25 -4.55 10.59
N ASP A 91 0.34 -3.26 10.26
CA ASP A 91 -0.08 -2.17 11.15
C ASP A 91 -1.55 -1.81 10.88
N PRO A 92 -2.45 -1.98 11.87
CA PRO A 92 -3.86 -1.64 11.69
C PRO A 92 -4.10 -0.15 11.43
N LYS A 93 -3.12 0.73 11.66
CA LYS A 93 -3.23 2.15 11.30
C LYS A 93 -3.27 2.40 9.80
N ASP A 94 -2.69 1.51 9.01
CA ASP A 94 -2.57 1.68 7.56
C ASP A 94 -3.93 1.61 6.84
N VAL A 95 -4.97 1.11 7.52
CA VAL A 95 -6.35 1.05 6.98
C VAL A 95 -6.87 2.40 6.51
N PHE A 96 -6.48 3.51 7.15
CA PHE A 96 -6.91 4.84 6.74
C PHE A 96 -6.29 5.24 5.41
N THR A 97 -5.00 4.91 5.21
CA THR A 97 -4.30 5.15 3.94
C THR A 97 -4.93 4.32 2.83
N ILE A 98 -5.20 3.03 3.07
CA ILE A 98 -5.84 2.13 2.10
C ILE A 98 -7.27 2.59 1.79
N TRP A 99 -8.01 3.06 2.80
CA TRP A 99 -9.38 3.56 2.63
C TRP A 99 -9.47 4.77 1.69
N LYS A 100 -8.50 5.69 1.76
CA LYS A 100 -8.43 6.82 0.82
C LYS A 100 -8.43 6.33 -0.62
N ALA A 101 -7.57 5.37 -0.96
CA ALA A 101 -7.54 4.78 -2.28
C ALA A 101 -8.84 4.07 -2.62
N HIS A 102 -9.40 3.26 -1.72
CA HIS A 102 -10.66 2.55 -1.94
C HIS A 102 -11.82 3.48 -2.38
N ARG A 103 -11.83 4.74 -1.92
CA ARG A 103 -12.91 5.70 -2.18
C ARG A 103 -12.71 6.60 -3.41
N MET A 104 -11.62 6.44 -4.17
CA MET A 104 -11.22 7.41 -5.20
C MET A 104 -11.84 7.23 -6.58
N ASP A 105 -12.19 6.02 -7.03
CA ASP A 105 -12.75 5.84 -8.38
C ASP A 105 -13.61 4.57 -8.49
N MET A 106 -14.67 4.61 -9.30
CA MET A 106 -15.48 3.41 -9.62
C MET A 106 -14.69 2.40 -10.48
N ASP A 107 -13.61 2.85 -11.14
CA ASP A 107 -12.71 2.03 -11.96
C ASP A 107 -11.50 1.47 -11.17
N ILE A 108 -11.40 1.75 -9.85
CA ILE A 108 -10.54 0.95 -8.97
C ILE A 108 -11.21 -0.40 -8.86
N GLY A 109 -10.75 -1.37 -9.64
CA GLY A 109 -11.01 -2.77 -9.36
C GLY A 109 -10.71 -2.98 -7.88
N TYR A 110 -11.76 -3.20 -7.10
CA TYR A 110 -11.83 -2.94 -5.67
C TYR A 110 -10.52 -3.33 -4.94
N LEU A 111 -9.89 -2.38 -4.25
CA LEU A 111 -9.08 -2.74 -3.09
C LEU A 111 -10.05 -3.39 -2.11
N ASP A 112 -10.11 -4.71 -2.16
CA ASP A 112 -11.05 -5.50 -1.39
C ASP A 112 -10.71 -5.43 0.10
N ALA A 113 -11.62 -5.94 0.93
CA ALA A 113 -11.46 -5.93 2.36
C ALA A 113 -10.19 -6.66 2.86
N HIS A 114 -9.55 -7.54 2.06
CA HIS A 114 -8.34 -8.24 2.46
C HIS A 114 -7.13 -7.32 2.61
N TYR A 115 -7.04 -6.24 1.84
CA TYR A 115 -5.97 -5.24 1.97
C TYR A 115 -5.97 -4.56 3.34
N PHE A 116 -7.15 -4.40 3.95
CA PHE A 116 -7.32 -3.72 5.23
C PHE A 116 -6.91 -4.57 6.43
N ILE A 117 -6.99 -5.90 6.30
CA ILE A 117 -6.80 -6.83 7.42
C ILE A 117 -5.40 -7.43 7.48
N GLY A 118 -4.38 -6.72 6.99
CA GLY A 118 -2.98 -7.14 7.05
C GLY A 118 -2.47 -7.46 8.47
N ALA A 119 -3.04 -6.78 9.48
CA ALA A 119 -2.78 -7.04 10.90
C ALA A 119 -3.58 -8.24 11.48
N GLY A 120 -4.45 -8.85 10.68
CA GLY A 120 -5.51 -9.78 11.05
C GLY A 120 -6.85 -9.08 11.31
N LEU A 121 -7.97 -9.74 10.99
CA LEU A 121 -9.33 -9.18 11.13
C LEU A 121 -9.60 -8.66 12.54
N SER A 122 -9.48 -9.50 13.57
CA SER A 122 -9.82 -9.12 14.95
C SER A 122 -8.98 -7.96 15.49
N LYS A 123 -7.69 -7.89 15.12
CA LYS A 123 -6.80 -6.79 15.53
C LYS A 123 -7.16 -5.49 14.83
N THR A 124 -7.54 -5.57 13.56
CA THR A 124 -7.96 -4.43 12.74
C THR A 124 -9.29 -3.85 13.23
N ILE A 125 -10.28 -4.71 13.47
CA ILE A 125 -11.59 -4.30 14.00
C ILE A 125 -11.44 -3.65 15.37
N ARG A 126 -10.69 -4.27 16.30
CA ARG A 126 -10.44 -3.69 17.63
C ARG A 126 -9.79 -2.31 17.55
N TYR A 127 -8.84 -2.13 16.63
CA TYR A 127 -8.21 -0.83 16.42
C TYR A 127 -9.24 0.21 15.97
N LEU A 128 -10.06 -0.10 14.97
CA LEU A 128 -11.11 0.79 14.46
C LEU A 128 -12.18 1.13 15.52
N GLU A 129 -12.54 0.18 16.39
CA GLU A 129 -13.46 0.41 17.52
C GLU A 129 -12.90 1.37 18.57
N SER A 130 -11.57 1.35 18.76
CA SER A 130 -10.88 2.23 19.73
C SER A 130 -10.46 3.58 19.17
N SER A 131 -10.58 3.77 17.86
CA SER A 131 -10.15 4.99 17.16
C SER A 131 -11.15 6.13 17.38
N ALA A 132 -10.62 7.34 17.56
CA ALA A 132 -11.42 8.56 17.65
C ALA A 132 -11.76 9.15 16.26
N ASP A 133 -11.20 8.59 15.19
CA ASP A 133 -11.45 9.07 13.83
C ASP A 133 -12.85 8.68 13.37
N GLU A 134 -13.63 9.66 12.88
CA GLU A 134 -15.01 9.49 12.46
C GLU A 134 -15.17 8.46 11.33
N ILE A 135 -14.15 8.32 10.47
CA ILE A 135 -14.18 7.37 9.34
C ILE A 135 -13.96 5.92 9.79
N SER A 136 -13.50 5.70 11.02
CA SER A 136 -13.23 4.35 11.55
C SER A 136 -14.48 3.48 11.55
N LYS A 137 -15.66 4.09 11.77
CA LYS A 137 -16.94 3.38 11.73
C LYS A 137 -17.25 2.87 10.33
N GLU A 138 -17.08 3.71 9.31
CA GLU A 138 -17.35 3.39 7.90
C GLU A 138 -16.42 2.27 7.41
N ILE A 139 -15.11 2.38 7.70
CA ILE A 139 -14.13 1.34 7.37
C ILE A 139 -14.49 0.01 8.03
N ARG A 140 -14.87 0.04 9.30
CA ARG A 140 -15.24 -1.17 10.06
C ARG A 140 -16.47 -1.84 9.46
N GLU A 141 -17.50 -1.07 9.14
CA GLU A 141 -18.74 -1.57 8.54
C GLU A 141 -18.45 -2.22 7.18
N TYR A 142 -17.67 -1.56 6.32
CA TYR A 142 -17.23 -2.12 5.05
C TYR A 142 -16.51 -3.46 5.21
N ILE A 143 -15.52 -3.55 6.11
CA ILE A 143 -14.76 -4.79 6.33
C ILE A 143 -15.68 -5.94 6.77
N LEU A 144 -16.64 -5.66 7.66
CA LEU A 144 -17.55 -6.67 8.21
C LEU A 144 -18.66 -7.08 7.22
N GLU A 145 -19.03 -6.21 6.29
CA GLU A 145 -19.96 -6.53 5.20
C GLU A 145 -19.32 -7.45 4.16
N GLU A 146 -18.04 -7.20 3.82
CA GLU A 146 -17.31 -7.93 2.78
C GLU A 146 -16.65 -9.23 3.28
N LEU A 147 -16.18 -9.26 4.53
CA LEU A 147 -15.54 -10.44 5.12
C LEU A 147 -16.46 -11.09 6.15
N THR A 148 -17.09 -12.19 5.76
CA THR A 148 -17.68 -13.13 6.73
C THR A 148 -16.57 -13.79 7.54
N ASP A 149 -16.86 -14.20 8.78
CA ASP A 149 -15.90 -14.94 9.63
C ASP A 149 -15.30 -16.15 8.89
N GLU A 150 -16.11 -16.84 8.09
CA GLU A 150 -15.67 -17.98 7.27
C GLU A 150 -14.70 -17.58 6.15
N ASN A 151 -14.90 -16.44 5.49
CA ASN A 151 -14.01 -15.95 4.43
C ASN A 151 -12.69 -15.39 5.00
N ALA A 152 -12.75 -14.71 6.14
CA ALA A 152 -11.57 -14.16 6.80
C ALA A 152 -10.68 -15.25 7.42
N GLU A 153 -11.27 -16.28 8.03
CA GLU A 153 -10.52 -17.41 8.61
C GLU A 153 -9.94 -18.33 7.55
N ASN A 154 -10.65 -18.51 6.42
CA ASN A 154 -10.16 -19.29 5.28
C ASN A 154 -9.28 -18.49 4.31
N PHE A 155 -9.09 -17.19 4.55
CA PHE A 155 -8.23 -16.35 3.73
C PHE A 155 -6.78 -16.82 3.84
N ASN A 156 -6.36 -17.53 2.81
CA ASN A 156 -4.98 -17.99 2.71
C ASN A 156 -4.11 -16.82 2.22
N ILE A 157 -3.68 -15.99 3.16
CA ILE A 157 -2.80 -14.84 2.90
C ILE A 157 -1.58 -15.25 2.08
N LYS A 158 -1.00 -16.44 2.33
CA LYS A 158 0.17 -16.94 1.56
C LYS A 158 -0.16 -17.27 0.10
N LYS A 159 -1.38 -17.74 -0.19
CA LYS A 159 -1.85 -18.01 -1.55
C LYS A 159 -2.10 -16.70 -2.29
N TRP A 160 -2.75 -15.74 -1.63
CA TRP A 160 -2.98 -14.40 -2.18
C TRP A 160 -1.66 -13.67 -2.44
N GLU A 161 -0.75 -13.69 -1.47
CA GLU A 161 0.60 -13.15 -1.60
C GLU A 161 1.36 -13.71 -2.80
N ARG A 162 1.26 -15.02 -3.02
CA ARG A 162 1.89 -15.67 -4.17
C ARG A 162 1.29 -15.16 -5.48
N GLY A 163 -0.03 -15.11 -5.57
CA GLY A 163 -0.71 -14.59 -6.76
C GLY A 163 -0.34 -13.15 -7.08
N MET A 164 -0.29 -12.27 -6.06
CA MET A 164 0.11 -10.87 -6.23
C MET A 164 1.56 -10.75 -6.72
N LEU A 165 2.48 -11.51 -6.14
CA LEU A 165 3.89 -11.47 -6.57
C LEU A 165 4.12 -12.09 -7.94
N GLU A 166 3.41 -13.16 -8.30
CA GLU A 166 3.49 -13.78 -9.63
C GLU A 166 2.94 -12.85 -10.72
N TYR A 167 1.81 -12.19 -10.47
CA TYR A 167 1.20 -11.26 -11.42
C TYR A 167 2.08 -10.04 -11.71
N HIS A 168 2.75 -9.48 -10.68
CA HIS A 168 3.55 -8.26 -10.83
C HIS A 168 5.03 -8.51 -11.17
N ARG A 169 5.49 -9.77 -11.20
CA ARG A 169 6.86 -10.15 -11.58
C ARG A 169 6.97 -10.82 -12.95
N GLY A 170 5.83 -11.18 -13.56
CA GLY A 170 5.75 -11.75 -14.92
C GLY A 170 5.76 -10.68 -15.98
#